data_AF-A0A7K9SIH7-F1
#
_entry.id   AF-A0A7K9SIH7-F1
#
_cell.length_a   1.000
_cell.length_b   1.000
_cell.length_c   1.000
_cell.angle_alpha   90.00
_cell.angle_beta   90.00
_cell.angle_gamma   90.00
#
_symmetry.space_group_name_H-M   'P 1'
#
loop_
_entity.id
_entity.type
_entity.pdbx_description
1 polymer ?
#
loop_
_entity_poly.entity_id
_entity_poly.type
_entity_poly.pdbx_seq_one_letter_code
_entity_poly.pdbx_strand_id
1 'polypeptide(L)'
;KQSHLPVAAAPEEVLAGGACVGADSLLRFLANYSRSGEVKTTITVGVVGYPNVGKSSLINSLKRSRACGVGAAPGITKCLQAVQLDRHIQLLDCPGVVMESGDPPAAAPLRGALAPQRLQDPLSPAAAILHHCPAEQVREG
;
A
#
# COMPACT_ATOMS: atom_id res chain seq x y z
N LYS A 1 -9.99 -2.62 19.57
CA LYS A 1 -10.88 -3.49 18.77
C LYS A 1 -10.26 -3.64 17.39
N GLN A 2 -9.51 -4.70 17.12
CA GLN A 2 -9.01 -5.00 15.78
C GLN A 2 -10.20 -5.44 14.91
N SER A 3 -10.51 -4.66 13.87
CA SER A 3 -11.56 -4.98 12.91
C SER A 3 -11.00 -5.98 11.90
N HIS A 4 -11.16 -7.27 12.16
CA HIS A 4 -10.88 -8.31 11.18
C HIS A 4 -12.15 -8.57 10.37
N LEU A 5 -12.47 -7.66 9.44
CA LEU A 5 -13.52 -7.90 8.45
C LEU A 5 -12.91 -8.74 7.32
N PRO A 6 -13.40 -9.97 7.08
CA PRO A 6 -12.88 -10.79 5.98
C PRO A 6 -13.16 -10.11 4.64
N VAL A 7 -12.19 -10.12 3.73
CA VAL A 7 -12.31 -9.55 2.37
C VAL A 7 -13.51 -10.12 1.61
N ALA A 8 -13.88 -11.38 1.90
CA ALA A 8 -15.07 -12.03 1.36
C ALA A 8 -16.41 -11.40 1.78
N ALA A 9 -16.42 -10.54 2.81
CA ALA A 9 -17.60 -9.78 3.23
C ALA A 9 -17.64 -8.35 2.65
N ALA A 10 -16.66 -7.97 1.81
CA ALA A 10 -16.69 -6.70 1.13
C ALA A 10 -17.77 -6.74 0.02
N PRO A 11 -18.67 -5.74 -0.06
CA PRO A 11 -19.67 -5.68 -1.13
C PRO A 11 -19.01 -5.70 -2.51
N GLU A 12 -19.60 -6.40 -3.49
CA GLU A 12 -19.06 -6.44 -4.86
C GLU A 12 -18.87 -5.04 -5.47
N GLU A 13 -19.71 -4.08 -5.11
CA GLU A 13 -19.61 -2.67 -5.52
C GLU A 13 -18.32 -1.99 -5.04
N VAL A 14 -17.81 -2.42 -3.88
CA VAL A 14 -16.55 -1.95 -3.29
C VAL A 14 -15.36 -2.64 -3.97
N LEU A 15 -15.51 -3.89 -4.39
CA LEU A 15 -14.48 -4.67 -5.09
C LEU A 15 -14.39 -4.28 -6.58
N ALA A 16 -15.49 -3.85 -7.19
CA ALA A 16 -15.58 -3.46 -8.60
C ALA A 16 -15.36 -1.96 -8.85
N GLY A 17 -15.40 -1.12 -7.81
CA GLY A 17 -15.28 0.34 -7.90
C GLY A 17 -13.92 0.88 -7.44
N GLY A 18 -13.56 2.09 -7.88
CA GLY A 18 -12.42 2.85 -7.35
C GLY A 18 -12.62 3.44 -5.94
N ALA A 19 -13.58 2.90 -5.19
CA ALA A 19 -13.99 3.42 -3.89
C ALA A 19 -12.93 3.09 -2.82
N CYS A 20 -12.36 4.13 -2.21
CA CYS A 20 -11.40 3.95 -1.12
C CYS A 20 -12.14 3.71 0.21
N VAL A 21 -12.14 2.46 0.66
CA VAL A 21 -12.73 2.08 1.95
C VAL A 21 -11.93 2.67 3.11
N GLY A 22 -12.60 3.29 4.07
CA GLY A 22 -11.98 3.84 5.26
C GLY A 22 -11.28 5.19 5.09
N ALA A 23 -11.31 5.79 3.89
CA ALA A 23 -10.74 7.12 3.63
C ALA A 23 -11.26 8.17 4.61
N ASP A 24 -12.58 8.25 4.81
CA ASP A 24 -13.19 9.23 5.72
C ASP A 24 -12.78 9.00 7.17
N SER A 25 -12.67 7.75 7.60
CA SER A 25 -12.23 7.40 8.96
C SER A 25 -10.79 7.85 9.20
N LEU A 26 -9.90 7.62 8.23
CA LEU A 26 -8.50 8.05 8.32
C LEU A 26 -8.39 9.58 8.29
N LEU A 27 -9.12 10.27 7.40
CA LEU A 27 -9.12 11.73 7.34
C LEU A 27 -9.62 12.36 8.65
N ARG A 28 -10.67 11.81 9.25
CA ARG A 28 -11.16 12.26 10.58
C ARG A 28 -10.12 12.06 11.66
N PHE A 29 -9.43 10.91 11.67
CA PHE A 29 -8.35 10.63 12.61
C PHE A 29 -7.22 11.66 12.48
N LEU A 30 -6.74 11.92 11.26
CA LEU A 30 -5.70 12.91 10.99
C LEU A 30 -6.14 14.33 11.37
N ALA A 31 -7.39 14.71 11.07
CA ALA A 31 -7.95 16.01 11.43
C ALA A 31 -8.11 16.20 12.94
N ASN A 32 -8.30 15.12 13.71
CA ASN A 32 -8.31 15.19 15.18
C ASN A 32 -6.89 15.40 15.73
N TYR A 33 -5.89 14.74 15.14
CA TYR A 33 -4.48 14.97 15.49
C TYR A 33 -4.03 16.41 15.19
N SER A 34 -4.47 17.01 14.08
CA SER A 34 -4.16 18.41 13.77
C SER A 34 -4.84 19.42 14.73
N ARG A 35 -5.69 18.94 15.65
CA ARG A 35 -6.39 19.73 16.68
C ARG A 35 -5.91 19.39 18.10
N SER A 36 -4.97 18.45 18.27
CA SER A 36 -4.46 18.11 19.61
C SER A 36 -3.46 19.18 20.07
N GLY A 37 -3.97 20.26 20.64
CA GLY A 37 -3.24 21.41 21.15
C GLY A 37 -4.11 22.67 21.20
N GLU A 38 -3.70 23.71 21.93
CA GLU A 38 -4.44 24.98 22.03
C GLU A 38 -4.43 25.79 20.72
N VAL A 39 -3.58 25.44 19.76
CA VAL A 39 -3.43 26.10 18.46
C VAL A 39 -3.61 25.07 17.34
N LYS A 40 -4.36 25.43 16.29
CA LYS A 40 -4.41 24.64 15.04
C LYS A 40 -3.01 24.59 14.44
N THR A 41 -2.38 23.42 14.49
CA THR A 41 -1.06 23.18 13.91
C THR A 41 -1.19 22.37 12.62
N THR A 42 -0.32 22.66 11.65
CA THR A 42 -0.19 21.82 10.45
C THR A 42 0.59 20.56 10.82
N ILE A 43 0.08 19.39 10.44
CA ILE A 43 0.74 18.10 10.64
C ILE A 43 1.32 17.57 9.33
N THR A 44 2.47 16.91 9.42
CA THR A 44 3.08 16.17 8.31
C THR A 44 3.11 14.69 8.65
N VAL A 45 2.59 13.85 7.77
CA VAL A 45 2.42 12.40 8.01
C VAL A 45 3.09 11.60 6.91
N GLY A 46 4.05 10.76 7.27
CA GLY A 46 4.72 9.86 6.33
C GLY A 46 3.97 8.56 6.11
N VAL A 47 3.87 8.13 4.85
CA VAL A 47 3.33 6.82 4.47
C VAL A 47 4.50 5.90 4.12
N VAL A 48 4.77 4.93 4.99
CA VAL A 48 5.91 4.00 4.88
C VAL A 48 5.45 2.55 4.76
N GLY A 49 6.27 1.71 4.16
CA GLY A 49 5.99 0.28 3.98
C GLY A 49 6.78 -0.35 2.83
N TYR A 50 6.56 -1.65 2.61
CA TYR A 50 7.21 -2.40 1.54
C TYR A 50 6.94 -1.79 0.15
N PRO A 51 7.77 -2.09 -0.87
CA PRO A 51 7.42 -1.80 -2.25
C PRO A 51 6.05 -2.39 -2.62
N ASN A 52 5.34 -1.76 -3.55
CA ASN A 52 4.09 -2.27 -4.14
C ASN A 52 2.88 -2.51 -3.20
N VAL A 53 2.96 -2.15 -1.92
CA VAL A 53 1.80 -2.22 -0.99
C VAL A 53 0.73 -1.13 -1.18
N GLY A 54 0.86 -0.29 -2.22
CA GLY A 54 -0.15 0.73 -2.55
C GLY A 54 -0.02 2.07 -1.80
N LYS A 55 1.15 2.41 -1.25
CA LYS A 55 1.41 3.70 -0.55
C LYS A 55 0.98 4.93 -1.37
N SER A 56 1.51 5.05 -2.59
CA SER A 56 1.19 6.15 -3.51
C SER A 56 -0.26 6.12 -3.98
N SER A 57 -0.85 4.92 -4.12
CA SER A 57 -2.27 4.75 -4.44
C SER A 57 -3.16 5.24 -3.30
N LEU A 58 -2.80 4.97 -2.05
CA LEU A 58 -3.51 5.47 -0.87
C LEU A 58 -3.50 7.01 -0.84
N ILE A 59 -2.34 7.63 -1.09
CA ILE A 59 -2.22 9.09 -1.14
C ILE A 59 -3.10 9.68 -2.24
N ASN A 60 -3.07 9.10 -3.44
CA ASN A 60 -3.92 9.53 -4.56
C ASN A 60 -5.41 9.41 -4.22
N SER A 61 -5.81 8.32 -3.57
CA SER A 61 -7.19 8.10 -3.12
C SER A 61 -7.64 9.11 -2.07
N LEU A 62 -6.80 9.39 -1.07
CA LEU A 62 -7.07 10.41 -0.05
C LEU A 62 -7.13 11.82 -0.66
N LYS A 63 -6.26 12.10 -1.64
CA LYS A 63 -6.22 13.39 -2.34
C LYS A 63 -7.37 13.55 -3.34
N ARG A 64 -7.97 12.44 -3.79
CA ARG A 64 -8.96 12.37 -4.88
C ARG A 64 -8.40 12.91 -6.21
N SER A 65 -7.08 12.81 -6.40
CA SER A 65 -6.39 13.18 -7.63
C SER A 65 -5.07 12.41 -7.78
N ARG A 66 -4.51 12.43 -8.98
CA ARG A 66 -3.24 11.75 -9.29
C ARG A 66 -2.04 12.65 -8.94
N ALA A 67 -1.67 12.67 -7.66
CA ALA A 67 -0.53 13.44 -7.15
C ALA A 67 0.80 12.66 -7.21
N CYS A 68 0.75 11.34 -7.00
CA CYS A 68 1.90 10.44 -7.00
C CYS A 68 1.86 9.48 -8.21
N GLY A 69 3.04 9.09 -8.69
CA GLY A 69 3.18 8.01 -9.67
C GLY A 69 2.79 6.66 -9.05
N VAL A 70 2.09 5.83 -9.81
CA VAL A 70 1.69 4.47 -9.39
C VAL A 70 2.00 3.48 -10.51
N GLY A 71 2.33 2.24 -10.15
CA GLY A 71 2.63 1.16 -11.09
C GLY A 71 2.92 -0.14 -10.36
N ALA A 72 2.90 -1.26 -11.09
CA ALA A 72 3.15 -2.60 -10.54
C ALA A 72 4.65 -2.90 -10.34
N ALA A 73 5.53 -2.14 -10.99
CA ALA A 73 6.98 -2.31 -10.85
C ALA A 73 7.45 -1.72 -9.51
N PRO A 74 8.32 -2.42 -8.75
CA PRO A 74 8.96 -1.82 -7.59
C PRO A 74 9.88 -0.67 -8.02
N GLY A 75 10.03 0.34 -7.14
CA GLY A 75 10.93 1.47 -7.37
C GLY A 75 10.33 2.64 -8.18
N ILE A 76 9.00 2.73 -8.30
CA ILE A 76 8.31 3.89 -8.89
C ILE A 76 8.56 5.15 -8.04
N THR A 77 8.31 5.08 -6.74
CA THR A 77 8.63 6.16 -5.79
C THR A 77 10.11 6.06 -5.41
N LYS A 78 10.95 6.90 -6.04
CA LYS A 78 12.42 6.91 -5.83
C LYS A 78 12.88 7.91 -4.76
N CYS A 79 12.10 8.96 -4.55
CA CYS A 79 12.42 10.04 -3.62
C CYS A 79 11.20 10.33 -2.74
N LEU A 80 11.44 10.93 -1.57
CA LEU A 80 10.38 11.43 -0.70
C LEU A 80 9.62 12.54 -1.42
N GLN A 81 8.28 12.46 -1.47
CA GLN A 81 7.43 13.46 -2.12
C GLN A 81 6.38 13.98 -1.12
N ALA A 82 6.28 15.31 -0.99
CA ALA A 82 5.24 15.92 -0.16
C ALA A 82 3.97 16.20 -0.99
N VAL A 83 2.82 15.79 -0.47
CA VAL A 83 1.49 16.01 -1.06
C VAL A 83 0.60 16.71 -0.05
N GLN A 84 0.22 17.94 -0.35
CA GLN A 84 -0.72 18.68 0.49
C GLN A 84 -2.13 18.11 0.34
N LEU A 85 -2.72 17.59 1.42
CA LEU A 85 -4.11 17.14 1.42
C LEU A 85 -5.06 18.35 1.55
N ASP A 86 -4.88 19.13 2.61
CA ASP A 86 -5.62 20.35 2.91
C ASP A 86 -4.72 21.37 3.63
N ARG A 87 -5.27 22.46 4.19
CA ARG A 87 -4.47 23.50 4.86
C ARG A 87 -3.76 23.07 6.16
N HIS A 88 -4.12 21.93 6.75
CA HIS A 88 -3.60 21.45 8.03
C HIS A 88 -2.87 20.12 7.92
N ILE A 89 -2.96 19.42 6.79
CA ILE A 89 -2.42 18.07 6.63
C ILE A 89 -1.58 17.98 5.35
N GLN A 90 -0.33 17.58 5.53
CA GLN A 90 0.60 17.20 4.46
C GLN A 90 0.94 15.70 4.58
N LEU A 91 0.86 14.95 3.47
CA LEU A 91 1.32 13.57 3.40
C LEU A 91 2.72 13.51 2.76
N LEU A 92 3.53 12.55 3.19
CA LEU A 92 4.79 12.22 2.53
C LEU A 92 4.69 10.83 1.90
N ASP A 93 4.85 10.74 0.59
CA ASP A 93 5.04 9.47 -0.12
C ASP A 93 6.50 9.06 -0.01
N CYS A 94 6.76 7.96 0.69
CA CYS A 94 8.11 7.44 0.91
C CYS A 94 8.43 6.30 -0.07
N PRO A 95 9.70 6.17 -0.49
CA PRO A 95 10.17 4.97 -1.19
C PRO A 95 9.84 3.69 -0.40
N GLY A 96 9.66 2.58 -1.13
CA GLY A 96 9.45 1.27 -0.50
C GLY A 96 10.70 0.84 0.28
N VAL A 97 10.52 0.42 1.53
CA VAL A 97 11.62 -0.05 2.38
C VAL A 97 11.58 -1.57 2.44
N VAL A 98 12.72 -2.21 2.19
CA VAL A 98 12.94 -3.65 2.34
C VAL A 98 14.02 -3.81 3.40
N MET A 99 13.72 -4.48 4.50
CA MET A 99 14.73 -4.81 5.49
C MET A 99 15.34 -6.16 5.14
N GLU A 100 16.65 -6.30 5.31
CA GLU A 100 17.33 -7.59 5.23
C GLU A 100 16.97 -8.41 6.48
N SER A 101 15.83 -9.08 6.41
CA SER A 101 15.55 -10.24 7.25
C SER A 101 16.27 -11.44 6.62
N GLY A 102 16.76 -12.38 7.43
CA GLY A 102 17.31 -13.67 6.98
C GLY A 102 16.27 -14.59 6.33
N ASP A 103 15.34 -14.00 5.58
CA ASP A 103 14.26 -14.63 4.88
C ASP A 103 14.79 -15.46 3.69
N PRO A 104 14.06 -16.51 3.30
CA PRO A 104 14.42 -17.30 2.13
C PRO A 104 14.43 -16.43 0.86
N PRO A 105 15.25 -16.77 -0.15
CA PRO A 105 15.37 -16.00 -1.40
C PRO A 105 14.04 -15.71 -2.12
N ALA A 106 13.04 -16.58 -1.95
CA ALA A 106 11.71 -16.41 -2.53
C ALA A 106 10.84 -15.33 -1.84
N ALA A 107 11.17 -14.91 -0.61
CA ALA A 107 10.32 -14.02 0.17
C ALA A 107 10.21 -12.61 -0.42
N ALA A 108 11.32 -12.00 -0.84
CA ALA A 108 11.31 -10.67 -1.43
C ALA A 108 10.52 -10.59 -2.76
N PRO A 109 10.67 -11.54 -3.70
CA PRO A 109 9.80 -11.68 -4.86
C PRO A 109 8.30 -11.77 -4.51
N LEU A 110 7.94 -12.65 -3.57
CA LEU A 110 6.55 -12.86 -3.17
C LEU A 110 5.93 -11.63 -2.48
N ARG A 111 6.75 -10.79 -1.83
CA ARG A 111 6.33 -9.50 -1.26
C ARG A 111 6.28 -8.36 -2.28
N GLY A 112 6.52 -8.63 -3.56
CA GLY A 112 6.52 -7.62 -4.62
C GLY A 112 7.70 -6.64 -4.54
N ALA A 113 8.76 -6.98 -3.81
CA ALA A 113 9.93 -6.12 -3.66
C ALA A 113 10.91 -6.21 -4.84
N LEU A 114 10.81 -7.28 -5.64
CA LEU A 114 11.66 -7.52 -6.80
C LEU A 114 10.81 -7.67 -8.06
N ALA A 115 11.23 -7.01 -9.15
CA ALA A 115 10.56 -7.14 -10.44
C ALA A 115 10.78 -8.55 -11.02
N PRO A 116 9.77 -9.19 -11.65
CA PRO A 116 9.90 -10.53 -12.20
C PRO A 116 11.09 -10.69 -13.16
N GLN A 117 11.40 -9.64 -13.94
CA GLN A 117 12.50 -9.62 -14.89
C GLN A 117 13.89 -9.68 -14.24
N ARG A 118 13.99 -9.46 -12.92
CA ARG A 118 15.24 -9.45 -12.15
C ARG A 118 15.41 -10.71 -11.30
N LEU A 119 14.49 -11.67 -11.40
CA LEU A 119 14.58 -12.94 -10.67
C LEU A 119 15.70 -13.80 -11.25
N GLN A 120 16.62 -14.24 -10.38
CA GLN A 120 17.66 -15.20 -10.76
C GLN A 120 17.11 -16.64 -10.77
N ASP A 121 16.30 -16.97 -9.77
CA ASP A 121 15.56 -18.23 -9.69
C ASP A 121 14.05 -17.95 -9.67
N PRO A 122 13.37 -18.05 -10.82
CA PRO A 122 11.92 -17.89 -10.89
C PRO A 122 11.14 -19.13 -10.40
N LEU A 123 11.77 -20.31 -10.32
CA LEU A 123 11.09 -21.56 -9.95
C LEU A 123 10.74 -21.59 -8.47
N SER A 124 11.63 -21.10 -7.61
CA SER A 124 11.40 -21.08 -6.16
C SER A 124 10.17 -20.24 -5.75
N PRO A 125 9.99 -18.98 -6.20
CA PRO A 125 8.75 -18.25 -5.99
C PRO A 125 7.52 -18.91 -6.61
N ALA A 126 7.63 -19.50 -7.81
CA ALA A 126 6.51 -20.18 -8.47
C ALA A 126 6.03 -21.41 -7.67
N ALA A 127 6.97 -22.23 -7.19
CA ALA A 127 6.66 -23.37 -6.33
C ALA A 127 5.99 -22.93 -5.01
N ALA A 128 6.46 -21.83 -4.42
CA ALA A 128 5.83 -21.27 -3.23
C ALA A 128 4.39 -20.80 -3.49
N ILE A 129 4.11 -20.16 -4.64
CA ILE A 129 2.75 -19.78 -5.04
C ILE A 129 1.86 -21.03 -5.15
N LEU A 130 2.32 -22.07 -5.84
CA LEU A 130 1.56 -23.33 -5.97
C LEU A 130 1.30 -24.01 -4.63
N HIS A 131 2.21 -23.88 -3.67
CA HIS A 131 2.01 -24.38 -2.32
C HIS A 131 0.96 -23.56 -1.53
N HIS A 132 0.83 -22.27 -1.80
CA HIS A 132 -0.10 -21.38 -1.11
C HIS A 132 -1.49 -21.29 -1.77
N CYS A 133 -1.60 -21.61 -3.05
CA CYS A 133 -2.85 -21.53 -3.81
C CYS A 133 -3.50 -22.92 -3.96
N PRO A 134 -4.78 -23.10 -3.60
CA PRO A 134 -5.51 -24.33 -3.88
C PRO A 134 -5.57 -24.60 -5.38
N ALA A 135 -5.46 -25.88 -5.76
CA ALA A 135 -5.34 -26.31 -7.16
C ALA A 135 -6.52 -25.89 -8.04
N GLU A 136 -7.71 -25.72 -7.46
CA GLU A 136 -8.92 -25.23 -8.15
C GLU A 136 -8.73 -23.81 -8.66
N GLN A 137 -8.20 -22.89 -7.83
CA GLN A 137 -7.96 -21.49 -8.20
C GLN A 137 -6.89 -21.33 -9.28
N VAL A 138 -5.97 -22.29 -9.41
CA VAL A 138 -4.91 -22.26 -10.42
C VAL A 138 -5.39 -22.79 -11.77
N ARG A 139 -6.41 -23.67 -11.77
CA ARG A 139 -6.95 -24.31 -12.98
C ARG A 139 -8.01 -23.48 -13.70
N GLU A 140 -8.65 -22.55 -12.99
CA GLU A 140 -9.71 -21.68 -13.53
C GLU A 140 -9.19 -20.35 -14.11
N GLY A 141 -7.87 -20.11 -14.03
CA GLY A 141 -7.20 -18.89 -14.53
C GLY A 141 -6.68 -18.97 -15.95
#